data_AF-A0A962WH73-F1
#
_entry.id   AF-A0A962WH73-F1
#
_cell.length_a   1.000
_cell.length_b   1.000
_cell.length_c   1.000
_cell.angle_alpha   90.00
_cell.angle_beta   90.00
_cell.angle_gamma   90.00
#
_symmetry.space_group_name_H-M   'P 1'
#
loop_
_entity.id
_entity.type
_entity.pdbx_description
1 polymer ?
#
loop_
_entity_poly.entity_id
_entity_poly.type
_entity_poly.pdbx_seq_one_letter_code
_entity_poly.pdbx_strand_id
1 'polypeptide(L)'
;AGIGWVPWLLTAMDEAYLKHHMWVRPKLQGMPSDYYRAHGFATFQEDPAGLELARSHNLVDNFMWANDYPHHEGTWPHSAQAIERTMGMLNDEERAKILGLNAARLFGFEIPEQYRGRFGA
;
A
#
# COMPACT_ATOMS: atom_id res chain seq x y z
N ALA A 1 2.23 -11.42 -2.62
CA ALA A 1 2.06 -11.51 -1.14
C ALA A 1 0.70 -10.99 -0.69
N GLY A 2 0.11 -10.03 -1.42
CA GLY A 2 -1.09 -9.34 -0.96
C GLY A 2 -0.74 -8.28 0.08
N ILE A 3 -1.76 -7.54 0.48
CA ILE A 3 -1.67 -6.37 1.37
C ILE A 3 -2.53 -6.54 2.63
N GLY A 4 -3.48 -7.47 2.67
CA GLY A 4 -4.39 -7.68 3.80
C GLY A 4 -3.70 -8.03 5.12
N TRP A 5 -2.49 -8.59 5.08
CA TRP A 5 -1.72 -8.90 6.29
C TRP A 5 -1.01 -7.67 6.89
N VAL A 6 -0.75 -6.62 6.10
CA VAL A 6 0.06 -5.47 6.51
C VAL A 6 -0.57 -4.73 7.70
N PRO A 7 -1.87 -4.35 7.69
CA PRO A 7 -2.49 -3.68 8.84
C PRO A 7 -2.36 -4.46 10.15
N TRP A 8 -2.57 -5.77 10.10
CA TRP A 8 -2.43 -6.65 11.26
C TRP A 8 -0.97 -6.71 11.73
N LEU A 9 0.00 -6.90 10.82
CA LEU A 9 1.41 -6.99 11.21
C LEU A 9 1.85 -5.71 11.91
N LEU A 10 1.54 -4.54 11.36
CA LEU A 10 1.96 -3.27 11.97
C LEU A 10 1.36 -3.09 13.37
N THR A 11 0.09 -3.45 13.54
CA THR A 11 -0.56 -3.44 14.86
C THR A 11 0.13 -4.40 15.84
N ALA A 12 0.43 -5.63 15.39
CA ALA A 12 1.09 -6.63 16.21
C ALA A 12 2.54 -6.24 16.56
N MET A 13 3.27 -5.62 15.63
CA MET A 13 4.63 -5.16 15.87
C MET A 13 4.66 -4.01 16.87
N ASP A 14 3.76 -3.03 16.75
CA ASP A 14 3.65 -1.92 17.70
C ASP A 14 3.26 -2.44 19.10
N GLU A 15 2.29 -3.35 19.15
CA GLU A 15 1.89 -4.02 20.39
C GLU A 15 3.07 -4.74 21.04
N ALA A 16 3.82 -5.54 20.27
CA ALA A 16 4.98 -6.26 20.76
C ALA A 16 6.08 -5.29 21.22
N TYR A 17 6.30 -4.20 20.47
CA TYR A 17 7.29 -3.17 20.81
C TYR A 17 7.01 -2.53 22.17
N LEU A 18 5.73 -2.25 22.46
CA LEU A 18 5.26 -1.67 23.71
C LEU A 18 5.20 -2.70 24.85
N LYS A 19 4.50 -3.81 24.67
CA LYS A 19 4.22 -4.80 25.73
C LYS A 19 5.45 -5.61 26.10
N HIS A 20 6.32 -5.91 25.13
CA HIS A 20 7.55 -6.65 25.35
C HIS A 20 8.79 -5.74 25.38
N HIS A 21 8.62 -4.44 25.66
CA HIS A 21 9.72 -3.47 25.65
C HIS A 21 10.93 -3.91 26.50
N MET A 22 10.79 -4.69 27.57
CA MET A 22 11.95 -5.16 28.35
C MET A 22 12.93 -6.03 27.53
N TRP A 23 12.45 -6.72 26.50
CA TRP A 23 13.23 -7.64 25.65
C TRP A 23 13.56 -7.08 24.27
N VAL A 24 12.86 -6.03 23.83
CA VAL A 24 13.10 -5.45 22.50
C VAL A 24 14.44 -4.71 22.45
N ARG A 25 15.34 -5.18 21.59
CA ARG A 25 16.64 -4.56 21.30
C ARG A 25 16.98 -4.70 19.80
N PRO A 26 17.55 -3.67 19.15
CA PRO A 26 17.78 -2.31 19.68
C PRO A 26 16.47 -1.55 19.93
N LYS A 27 16.57 -0.40 20.61
CA LYS A 27 15.45 0.54 20.70
C LYS A 27 15.37 1.37 19.43
N LEU A 28 14.15 1.47 18.91
CA LEU A 28 13.78 2.33 17.80
C LEU A 28 13.37 3.71 18.34
N GLN A 29 13.53 4.74 17.50
CA GLN A 29 13.16 6.12 17.82
C GLN A 29 11.66 6.38 17.60
N GLY A 30 10.99 5.54 16.81
CA GLY A 30 9.54 5.54 16.58
C GLY A 30 8.95 4.14 16.75
N MET A 31 7.64 4.02 16.50
CA MET A 31 6.98 2.71 16.45
C MET A 31 7.42 1.95 15.19
N PRO A 32 7.50 0.61 15.23
CA PRO A 32 7.74 -0.18 14.02
C PRO A 32 6.86 0.22 12.83
N SER A 33 5.58 0.52 13.08
CA SER A 33 4.65 0.98 12.04
C SER A 33 5.03 2.32 11.42
N ASP A 34 5.68 3.24 12.14
CA ASP A 34 6.15 4.52 11.60
C ASP A 34 7.21 4.30 10.52
N TYR A 35 8.13 3.37 10.76
CA TYR A 35 9.16 3.01 9.77
C TYR A 35 8.57 2.35 8.54
N TYR A 36 7.57 1.47 8.72
CA TYR A 36 6.89 0.89 7.56
C TYR A 36 6.15 1.96 6.76
N ARG A 37 5.42 2.87 7.40
CA ARG A 37 4.73 3.95 6.65
C ARG A 37 5.71 4.86 5.91
N ALA A 38 6.90 5.09 6.46
CA ALA A 38 7.93 5.91 5.84
C ALA A 38 8.67 5.24 4.67
N HIS A 39 8.81 3.91 4.69
CA HIS A 39 9.76 3.22 3.80
C HIS A 39 9.24 1.95 3.13
N GLY A 40 8.17 1.36 3.68
CA GLY A 40 7.61 0.09 3.24
C GLY A 40 6.61 0.28 2.11
N PHE A 41 6.62 -0.67 1.16
CA PHE A 41 5.62 -0.76 0.11
C PHE A 41 5.23 -2.22 -0.09
N ALA A 42 3.98 -2.47 -0.46
CA ALA A 42 3.49 -3.80 -0.78
C ALA A 42 2.60 -3.78 -2.03
N THR A 43 2.70 -4.85 -2.81
CA THR A 43 1.94 -5.00 -4.06
C THR A 43 0.82 -6.01 -3.93
N PHE A 44 -0.23 -5.80 -4.73
CA PHE A 44 -1.37 -6.71 -4.83
C PHE A 44 -2.01 -6.63 -6.22
N GLN A 45 -2.70 -7.70 -6.60
CA GLN A 45 -3.59 -7.75 -7.76
C GLN A 45 -5.02 -7.42 -7.31
N GLU A 46 -5.61 -8.31 -6.53
CA GLU A 46 -6.96 -8.21 -5.98
C GLU A 46 -6.92 -8.61 -4.51
N ASP A 47 -7.10 -7.63 -3.63
CA ASP A 47 -7.11 -7.85 -2.19
C ASP A 47 -8.09 -6.87 -1.53
N PRO A 48 -9.41 -7.15 -1.62
CA PRO A 48 -10.44 -6.28 -1.05
C PRO A 48 -10.25 -6.05 0.44
N ALA A 49 -9.82 -7.06 1.19
CA ALA A 49 -9.58 -6.96 2.62
C ALA A 49 -8.46 -5.94 2.95
N GLY A 50 -7.35 -5.98 2.22
CA GLY A 50 -6.29 -4.99 2.39
C GLY A 50 -6.71 -3.58 1.97
N LEU A 51 -7.52 -3.44 0.91
CA LEU A 51 -8.07 -2.16 0.48
C LEU A 51 -9.04 -1.56 1.51
N GLU A 52 -9.90 -2.38 2.12
CA GLU A 52 -10.83 -1.96 3.17
C GLU A 52 -10.12 -1.37 4.38
N LEU A 53 -8.94 -1.90 4.71
CA LEU A 53 -8.13 -1.48 5.85
C LEU A 53 -7.13 -0.36 5.53
N ALA A 54 -6.92 -0.03 4.25
CA ALA A 54 -5.88 0.90 3.83
C ALA A 54 -6.05 2.30 4.44
N ARG A 55 -7.27 2.85 4.42
CA ARG A 55 -7.56 4.20 4.93
C ARG A 55 -7.46 4.26 6.45
N SER A 56 -8.07 3.31 7.16
CA SER A 56 -8.11 3.31 8.63
C SER A 56 -6.74 3.07 9.27
N HIS A 57 -5.82 2.41 8.57
CA HIS A 57 -4.45 2.17 9.04
C HIS A 57 -3.40 3.14 8.47
N ASN A 58 -3.81 4.13 7.68
CA ASN A 58 -2.93 5.10 7.01
C ASN A 58 -1.88 4.41 6.12
N LEU A 59 -2.34 3.57 5.19
CA LEU A 59 -1.52 2.75 4.29
C LEU A 59 -1.79 2.99 2.79
N VAL A 60 -2.64 3.96 2.45
CA VAL A 60 -2.92 4.32 1.05
C VAL A 60 -1.64 4.68 0.30
N ASP A 61 -0.69 5.35 0.95
CA ASP A 61 0.59 5.74 0.35
C ASP A 61 1.60 4.56 0.25
N ASN A 62 1.29 3.40 0.83
CA ASN A 62 2.20 2.24 0.91
C ASN A 62 1.77 1.06 0.01
N PHE A 63 0.55 1.09 -0.53
CA PHE A 63 0.05 0.03 -1.40
C PHE A 63 0.19 0.40 -2.88
N MET A 64 0.59 -0.58 -3.69
CA MET A 64 0.74 -0.43 -5.13
C MET A 64 0.02 -1.56 -5.85
N TRP A 65 -0.83 -1.22 -6.80
CA TRP A 65 -1.46 -2.24 -7.63
C TRP A 65 -0.47 -2.77 -8.67
N ALA A 66 -0.51 -4.07 -8.92
CA ALA A 66 0.26 -4.72 -9.98
C ALA A 66 -0.59 -5.82 -10.63
N ASN A 67 -0.43 -6.04 -11.95
CA ASN A 67 -1.20 -7.05 -12.65
C ASN A 67 -0.61 -8.47 -12.58
N ASP A 68 0.65 -8.59 -12.18
CA ASP A 68 1.43 -9.84 -12.09
C ASP A 68 1.43 -10.68 -13.38
N TYR A 69 1.51 -10.03 -14.54
CA TYR A 69 1.68 -10.72 -15.82
C TYR A 69 3.02 -11.49 -15.87
N PRO A 70 3.06 -12.74 -16.38
CA PRO A 70 1.98 -13.51 -17.02
C PRO A 70 1.32 -14.57 -16.12
N HIS A 71 1.43 -14.44 -14.80
CA HIS A 71 1.00 -15.49 -13.88
C HIS A 71 -0.52 -15.68 -13.84
N HIS A 72 -0.96 -16.86 -13.43
CA HIS A 72 -2.37 -17.25 -13.39
C HIS A 72 -3.17 -16.49 -12.32
N GLU A 73 -2.52 -16.19 -11.19
CA GLU A 73 -3.03 -15.33 -10.13
C GLU A 73 -3.06 -13.84 -10.53
N GLY A 74 -2.45 -13.49 -11.66
CA GLY A 74 -2.47 -12.17 -12.26
C GLY A 74 -3.85 -11.77 -12.80
N THR A 75 -3.97 -10.54 -13.26
CA THR A 75 -5.24 -9.98 -13.79
C THR A 75 -5.27 -9.85 -15.31
N TRP A 76 -4.16 -10.09 -16.00
CA TRP A 76 -4.12 -10.00 -17.46
C TRP A 76 -5.00 -11.10 -18.10
N PRO A 77 -5.82 -10.82 -19.15
CA PRO A 77 -5.99 -9.56 -19.87
C PRO A 77 -7.11 -8.64 -19.35
N HIS A 78 -7.68 -8.94 -18.18
CA HIS A 78 -8.85 -8.26 -17.62
C HIS A 78 -8.50 -7.29 -16.47
N SER A 79 -7.34 -6.64 -16.55
CA SER A 79 -6.83 -5.76 -15.49
C SER A 79 -7.75 -4.57 -15.19
N ALA A 80 -8.33 -3.95 -16.21
CA ALA A 80 -9.27 -2.83 -16.01
C ALA A 80 -10.52 -3.29 -15.23
N GLN A 81 -11.06 -4.46 -15.57
CA GLN A 81 -12.20 -5.05 -14.85
C GLN A 81 -11.83 -5.44 -13.42
N ALA A 82 -10.57 -5.82 -13.17
CA ALA A 82 -10.09 -6.14 -11.81
C ALA A 82 -10.01 -4.92 -10.92
N ILE A 83 -9.51 -3.81 -11.47
CA ILE A 83 -9.48 -2.52 -10.77
C ILE A 83 -10.91 -2.09 -10.41
N GLU A 84 -11.84 -2.08 -11.36
CA GLU A 84 -13.19 -1.57 -11.09
C GLU A 84 -13.99 -2.42 -10.10
N ARG A 85 -13.81 -3.75 -10.08
CA ARG A 85 -14.54 -4.62 -9.14
C ARG A 85 -13.98 -4.58 -7.71
N THR A 86 -12.77 -4.09 -7.50
CA THR A 86 -12.10 -4.08 -6.18
C THR A 86 -11.94 -2.68 -5.59
N MET A 87 -11.88 -1.62 -6.40
CA MET A 87 -11.54 -0.26 -5.94
C MET A 87 -12.72 0.71 -5.91
N GLY A 88 -13.96 0.21 -5.88
CA GLY A 88 -15.16 1.06 -5.87
C GLY A 88 -15.34 1.94 -4.62
N MET A 89 -14.69 1.57 -3.50
CA MET A 89 -14.74 2.33 -2.24
C MET A 89 -13.68 3.44 -2.12
N LEU A 90 -12.74 3.48 -3.06
CA LEU A 90 -11.65 4.45 -3.07
C LEU A 90 -12.06 5.70 -3.83
N ASN A 91 -11.64 6.87 -3.34
CA ASN A 91 -11.79 8.11 -4.09
C ASN A 91 -10.70 8.24 -5.18
N ASP A 92 -10.84 9.24 -6.05
CA ASP A 92 -9.91 9.45 -7.18
C ASP A 92 -8.45 9.63 -6.73
N GLU A 93 -8.20 10.28 -5.59
CA GLU A 93 -6.85 10.52 -5.06
C GLU A 93 -6.21 9.22 -4.56
N GLU A 94 -6.96 8.41 -3.80
CA GLU A 94 -6.51 7.11 -3.31
C GLU A 94 -6.23 6.15 -4.46
N ARG A 95 -7.10 6.15 -5.47
CA ARG A 95 -6.89 5.38 -6.71
C ARG A 95 -5.65 5.84 -7.45
N ALA A 96 -5.44 7.15 -7.60
CA ALA A 96 -4.24 7.68 -8.24
C ALA A 96 -2.95 7.24 -7.51
N LYS A 97 -2.95 7.31 -6.17
CA LYS A 97 -1.84 6.84 -5.33
C LYS A 97 -1.54 5.35 -5.55
N ILE A 98 -2.55 4.51 -5.38
CA ILE A 98 -2.40 3.05 -5.44
C ILE A 98 -2.09 2.55 -6.84
N LEU A 99 -2.68 3.16 -7.89
CA LEU A 99 -2.49 2.73 -9.27
C LEU A 99 -1.21 3.28 -9.92
N GLY A 100 -0.58 4.32 -9.36
CA GLY A 100 0.58 4.93 -10.02
C GLY A 100 1.48 5.82 -9.18
N LEU A 101 0.94 6.74 -8.37
CA LEU A 101 1.79 7.76 -7.72
C LEU A 101 2.73 7.17 -6.65
N ASN A 102 2.32 6.10 -5.96
CA ASN A 102 3.19 5.40 -5.01
C ASN A 102 4.38 4.74 -5.72
N ALA A 103 4.13 4.12 -6.88
CA ALA A 103 5.18 3.55 -7.71
C ALA A 103 6.10 4.64 -8.27
N ALA A 104 5.54 5.76 -8.71
CA ALA A 104 6.32 6.91 -9.16
C ALA A 104 7.24 7.46 -8.05
N ARG A 105 6.73 7.57 -6.81
CA ARG A 105 7.51 7.97 -5.64
C ARG A 105 8.63 6.98 -5.32
N LEU A 106 8.34 5.68 -5.34
CA LEU A 106 9.32 4.64 -5.00
C LEU A 106 10.43 4.52 -6.04
N PHE A 107 10.06 4.50 -7.32
CA PHE A 107 11.00 4.25 -8.42
C PHE A 107 11.56 5.52 -9.05
N GLY A 108 11.12 6.71 -8.61
CA GLY A 108 11.55 7.99 -9.16
C GLY A 108 11.04 8.23 -10.59
N PHE A 109 9.86 7.71 -10.94
CA PHE A 109 9.28 7.95 -12.26
C PHE A 109 8.72 9.37 -12.36
N GLU A 110 8.97 10.02 -13.48
CA GLU A 110 8.35 11.30 -13.77
C GLU A 110 6.84 11.11 -14.00
N ILE A 111 6.05 11.89 -13.27
CA ILE A 111 4.60 11.97 -13.51
C ILE A 111 4.39 12.75 -14.81
N PRO A 112 3.64 12.22 -15.80
CA PRO A 112 3.33 12.94 -17.03
C PRO A 112 2.63 14.28 -16.75
N GLU A 113 2.94 15.31 -17.53
CA GLU A 113 2.50 16.70 -17.30
C GLU A 113 0.98 16.82 -17.12
N GLN A 114 0.20 16.09 -17.92
CA GLN A 114 -1.27 16.05 -17.84
C GLN A 114 -1.84 15.57 -16.50
N TYR A 115 -1.02 14.95 -15.63
CA TYR A 115 -1.44 14.43 -14.33
C TYR A 115 -0.85 15.21 -13.13
N ARG A 116 0.17 16.06 -13.32
CA ARG A 116 0.89 16.75 -12.23
C ARG A 116 0.00 17.68 -11.39
N GLY A 117 -0.99 18.34 -11.99
CA GLY A 117 -1.86 19.31 -11.31
C GLY A 117 -3.15 18.74 -10.71
N ARG A 118 -3.52 17.49 -11.03
CA ARG A 118 -4.81 16.90 -10.62
C ARG A 118 -4.73 16.19 -9.26
N PHE A 119 -3.55 15.67 -8.90
CA PHE A 119 -3.37 14.86 -7.70
C PHE A 119 -2.13 15.24 -6.86
N GLY A 120 -1.45 16.33 -7.22
CA GLY A 120 -0.39 16.95 -6.43
C GLY A 120 0.95 16.20 -6.42
N ALA A 121 2.00 16.92 -6.84
CA ALA A 121 3.30 16.87 -6.19
C ALA A 121 3.56 18.25 -5.59
#